data_AF-A0A314Y8D1-F1
#
_entry.id   AF-A0A314Y8D1-F1
#
_cell.length_a   1.000
_cell.length_b   1.000
_cell.length_c   1.000
_cell.angle_alpha   90.00
_cell.angle_beta   90.00
_cell.angle_gamma   90.00
#
_symmetry.space_group_name_H-M   'P 1'
#
loop_
_entity.id
_entity.type
_entity.pdbx_description
1 polymer ?
#
loop_
_entity_poly.entity_id
_entity_poly.type
_entity_poly.pdbx_seq_one_letter_code
_entity_poly.pdbx_strand_id
1 'polypeptide(L)'
;MLSQNCNDGSLKDINVKGEVVFCKRGMEISRLDQGKVVKAAGGAATLLVNQEQEGFTTYTDPHVLPASHLSYAAGLNVKHYINTTSKPIATVKFKGTVIGNSSAPMAASFSPRGPSSICPGIGPVVSILAASPFPIDKRKSNSKSNFNVMSGTSMSCPHLSGIAALLKSSHPDWSPAAIKSAIMTTAEVVNQKGQPITDETLQPASVFAIGAGHPNPSKANDPGLVYEIKPLDYIPYLCGKNYTDRHVGVLSV
;
A
#
# COMPACT_ATOMS: atom_id res chain seq x y z
N MET A 1 -19.46 -16.44 12.51
CA MET A 1 -18.65 -17.16 13.53
C MET A 1 -17.29 -16.50 13.74
N LEU A 2 -16.74 -16.47 14.97
CA LEU A 2 -15.42 -15.90 15.29
C LEU A 2 -14.33 -16.98 15.20
N SER A 3 -13.27 -16.73 14.42
CA SER A 3 -12.01 -17.47 14.47
C SER A 3 -10.86 -16.49 14.61
N GLN A 4 -9.80 -16.85 15.36
CA GLN A 4 -8.68 -15.94 15.57
C GLN A 4 -7.98 -15.62 14.26
N ASN A 5 -7.34 -16.60 13.59
CA ASN A 5 -6.53 -16.33 12.40
C ASN A 5 -6.89 -17.17 11.17
N CYS A 6 -7.91 -18.06 11.22
CA CYS A 6 -8.30 -18.90 10.08
C CYS A 6 -7.10 -19.58 9.36
N ASN A 7 -6.10 -20.01 10.14
CA ASN A 7 -4.92 -20.74 9.67
C ASN A 7 -5.26 -22.22 9.42
N ASP A 8 -4.36 -22.95 8.77
CA ASP A 8 -4.51 -24.39 8.55
C ASP A 8 -4.82 -25.13 9.87
N GLY A 9 -5.88 -25.92 9.86
CA GLY A 9 -6.34 -26.66 11.03
C GLY A 9 -7.21 -25.89 12.02
N SER A 10 -7.24 -24.55 11.98
CA SER A 10 -7.97 -23.73 12.97
C SER A 10 -9.50 -23.86 12.96
N LEU A 11 -10.06 -24.46 11.91
CA LEU A 11 -11.51 -24.67 11.75
C LEU A 11 -11.91 -26.16 11.79
N LYS A 12 -10.99 -27.08 12.13
CA LYS A 12 -11.25 -28.53 12.10
C LYS A 12 -12.38 -28.95 13.04
N ASP A 13 -12.42 -28.38 14.23
CA ASP A 13 -13.41 -28.71 15.27
C ASP A 13 -14.59 -27.74 15.29
N ILE A 14 -14.75 -26.93 14.23
CA ILE A 14 -15.70 -25.84 14.17
C ILE A 14 -16.59 -25.98 12.93
N ASN A 15 -17.90 -26.15 13.13
CA ASN A 15 -18.84 -26.20 12.01
C ASN A 15 -19.12 -24.79 11.46
N VAL A 16 -18.42 -24.42 10.38
CA VAL A 16 -18.62 -23.15 9.66
C VAL A 16 -19.38 -23.33 8.34
N LYS A 17 -20.00 -24.49 8.11
CA LYS A 17 -20.64 -24.80 6.83
C LYS A 17 -21.81 -23.87 6.57
N GLY A 18 -21.74 -23.11 5.47
CA GLY A 18 -22.76 -22.11 5.12
C GLY A 18 -22.65 -20.78 5.87
N GLU A 19 -21.66 -20.62 6.77
CA GLU A 19 -21.52 -19.45 7.63
C GLU A 19 -20.64 -18.36 7.03
N VAL A 20 -20.85 -17.12 7.50
CA VAL A 20 -19.89 -16.02 7.31
C VAL A 20 -18.86 -16.07 8.43
N VAL A 21 -17.59 -16.27 8.05
CA VAL A 21 -16.50 -16.44 9.00
C VAL A 21 -15.75 -15.13 9.19
N PHE A 22 -15.63 -14.69 10.43
CA PHE A 22 -14.79 -13.58 10.84
C PHE A 22 -13.37 -14.12 11.10
N CYS A 23 -12.40 -13.63 10.34
CA CYS A 23 -11.00 -14.01 10.43
C CYS A 23 -10.16 -12.76 10.68
N LYS A 24 -9.35 -12.73 11.74
CA LYS A 24 -8.31 -11.68 11.83
C LYS A 24 -7.18 -11.99 10.86
N ARG A 25 -6.53 -10.96 10.37
CA ARG A 25 -5.35 -11.07 9.52
C ARG A 25 -4.23 -11.80 10.27
N GLY A 26 -3.77 -12.93 9.74
CA GLY A 26 -2.62 -13.67 10.27
C GLY A 26 -1.33 -13.31 9.54
N MET A 27 -0.25 -12.94 10.24
CA MET A 27 1.01 -12.53 9.61
C MET A 27 1.73 -13.67 8.85
N GLU A 28 1.48 -14.92 9.25
CA GLU A 28 2.17 -16.12 8.73
C GLU A 28 1.47 -16.78 7.53
N ILE A 29 0.26 -16.33 7.19
CA ILE A 29 -0.56 -16.87 6.11
C ILE A 29 -0.97 -15.73 5.17
N SER A 30 -1.12 -15.99 3.87
CA SER A 30 -1.61 -14.96 2.95
C SER A 30 -3.12 -14.72 3.11
N ARG A 31 -3.62 -13.53 2.74
CA ARG A 31 -5.06 -13.21 2.77
C ARG A 31 -5.87 -14.18 1.91
N LEU A 32 -5.30 -14.59 0.78
CA LEU A 32 -5.88 -15.57 -0.12
C LEU A 32 -5.96 -16.97 0.53
N ASP A 33 -4.92 -17.40 1.22
CA ASP A 33 -4.87 -18.72 1.85
C ASP A 33 -5.81 -18.81 3.06
N GLN A 34 -5.98 -17.74 3.85
CA GLN A 34 -7.03 -17.69 4.88
C GLN A 34 -8.43 -17.93 4.28
N GLY A 35 -8.70 -17.35 3.11
CA GLY A 35 -9.92 -17.63 2.36
C GLY A 35 -10.03 -19.09 1.91
N LYS A 36 -8.93 -19.72 1.48
CA LYS A 36 -8.93 -21.14 1.10
C LYS A 36 -9.26 -22.06 2.28
N VAL A 37 -8.75 -21.75 3.48
CA VAL A 37 -9.07 -22.49 4.70
C VAL A 37 -10.56 -22.41 5.01
N VAL A 38 -11.15 -21.20 4.97
CA VAL A 38 -12.59 -21.02 5.20
C VAL A 38 -13.42 -21.78 4.15
N LYS A 39 -13.03 -21.71 2.88
CA LYS A 39 -13.69 -22.44 1.80
C LYS A 39 -13.65 -23.95 2.01
N ALA A 40 -12.48 -24.48 2.38
CA ALA A 40 -12.29 -25.91 2.61
C ALA A 40 -13.15 -26.42 3.77
N ALA A 41 -13.37 -25.59 4.79
CA ALA A 41 -14.27 -25.88 5.92
C ALA A 41 -15.76 -25.69 5.58
N GLY A 42 -16.11 -25.29 4.34
CA GLY A 42 -17.48 -25.12 3.88
C GLY A 42 -18.10 -23.74 4.15
N GLY A 43 -17.30 -22.75 4.56
CA GLY A 43 -17.78 -21.38 4.80
C GLY A 43 -18.34 -20.70 3.54
N ALA A 44 -19.39 -19.91 3.71
CA ALA A 44 -20.07 -19.20 2.63
C ALA A 44 -19.40 -17.85 2.29
N ALA A 45 -18.87 -17.14 3.29
CA ALA A 45 -18.20 -15.85 3.11
C ALA A 45 -17.08 -15.63 4.14
N THR A 46 -16.17 -14.68 3.88
CA THR A 46 -15.10 -14.31 4.83
C THR A 46 -15.06 -12.81 5.06
N LEU A 47 -15.10 -12.41 6.33
CA LEU A 47 -14.74 -11.07 6.76
C LEU A 47 -13.30 -11.13 7.25
N LEU A 48 -12.38 -10.58 6.46
CA LEU A 48 -10.98 -10.49 6.83
C LEU A 48 -10.76 -9.16 7.54
N VAL A 49 -10.17 -9.19 8.72
CA VAL A 49 -10.04 -8.02 9.59
C VAL A 49 -8.59 -7.67 9.84
N ASN A 50 -8.23 -6.43 9.55
CA ASN A 50 -6.90 -5.87 9.84
C ASN A 50 -6.47 -6.09 11.30
N GLN A 51 -5.16 -6.21 11.50
CA GLN A 51 -4.56 -6.00 12.81
C GLN A 51 -4.57 -4.50 13.15
N GLU A 52 -4.34 -4.18 14.43
CA GLU A 52 -4.31 -2.79 14.90
C GLU A 52 -3.31 -1.93 14.12
N GLN A 53 -2.14 -2.48 13.82
CA GLN A 53 -1.06 -1.84 13.07
C GLN A 53 -1.42 -1.57 11.60
N GLU A 54 -2.37 -2.32 11.03
CA GLU A 54 -2.83 -2.09 9.65
C GLU A 54 -3.90 -0.97 9.58
N GLY A 55 -4.51 -0.60 10.70
CA GLY A 55 -5.46 0.49 10.82
C GLY A 55 -6.57 0.45 9.76
N PHE A 56 -6.67 1.52 8.98
CA PHE A 56 -7.63 1.71 7.89
C PHE A 56 -7.12 1.27 6.51
N THR A 57 -5.91 0.70 6.42
CA THR A 57 -5.35 0.24 5.14
C THR A 57 -6.05 -1.04 4.68
N THR A 58 -6.85 -0.96 3.63
CA THR A 58 -7.51 -2.13 3.02
C THR A 58 -6.84 -2.52 1.70
N TYR A 59 -6.94 -3.81 1.37
CA TYR A 59 -6.30 -4.40 0.18
C TYR A 59 -7.35 -5.05 -0.70
N THR A 60 -7.24 -4.83 -2.01
CA THR A 60 -8.09 -5.44 -3.04
C THR A 60 -7.46 -6.74 -3.53
N ASP A 61 -7.26 -7.67 -2.60
CA ASP A 61 -6.71 -8.99 -2.93
C ASP A 61 -7.76 -9.86 -3.63
N PRO A 62 -7.35 -10.80 -4.49
CA PRO A 62 -8.26 -11.78 -5.02
C PRO A 62 -8.74 -12.73 -3.93
N HIS A 63 -10.00 -13.17 -4.03
CA HIS A 63 -10.61 -14.07 -3.06
C HIS A 63 -11.24 -15.30 -3.72
N VAL A 64 -11.11 -16.46 -3.08
CA VAL A 64 -11.64 -17.75 -3.59
C VAL A 64 -13.12 -18.01 -3.29
N LEU A 65 -13.72 -17.12 -2.50
CA LEU A 65 -15.11 -17.08 -2.06
C LEU A 65 -15.48 -15.60 -1.77
N PRO A 66 -16.77 -15.22 -1.65
CA PRO A 66 -17.16 -13.85 -1.32
C PRO A 66 -16.48 -13.34 -0.04
N ALA A 67 -15.73 -12.24 -0.13
CA ALA A 67 -15.01 -11.71 1.01
C ALA A 67 -15.04 -10.19 1.07
N SER A 68 -14.87 -9.67 2.28
CA SER A 68 -14.71 -8.24 2.55
C SER A 68 -13.52 -8.05 3.47
N HIS A 69 -12.61 -7.15 3.10
CA HIS A 69 -11.50 -6.73 3.94
C HIS A 69 -11.91 -5.50 4.75
N LEU A 70 -11.83 -5.59 6.07
CA LEU A 70 -12.29 -4.56 6.99
C LEU A 70 -11.09 -3.90 7.70
N SER A 71 -11.21 -2.60 7.94
CA SER A 71 -10.30 -1.89 8.85
C SER A 71 -10.38 -2.47 10.27
N TYR A 72 -9.36 -2.19 11.07
CA TYR A 72 -9.33 -2.64 12.46
C TYR A 72 -10.56 -2.15 13.24
N ALA A 73 -10.89 -0.85 13.10
CA ALA A 73 -12.05 -0.24 13.74
C ALA A 73 -13.39 -0.88 13.32
N ALA A 74 -13.57 -1.12 12.02
CA ALA A 74 -14.78 -1.81 11.53
C ALA A 74 -14.84 -3.26 12.05
N GLY A 75 -13.70 -3.92 12.13
CA GLY A 75 -13.56 -5.25 12.74
C GLY A 75 -13.98 -5.31 14.20
N LEU A 76 -13.62 -4.31 15.01
CA LEU A 76 -14.05 -4.20 16.40
C LEU A 76 -15.57 -4.07 16.51
N ASN A 77 -16.20 -3.26 15.66
CA ASN A 77 -17.65 -3.11 15.63
C ASN A 77 -18.35 -4.42 15.26
N VAL A 78 -17.85 -5.14 14.25
CA VAL A 78 -18.38 -6.46 13.86
C VAL A 78 -18.17 -7.48 14.98
N LYS A 79 -17.01 -7.49 15.63
CA LYS A 79 -16.74 -8.38 16.77
C LYS A 79 -17.70 -8.10 17.93
N HIS A 80 -17.95 -6.83 18.24
CA HIS A 80 -18.92 -6.43 19.25
C HIS A 80 -20.32 -6.95 18.90
N TYR A 81 -20.78 -6.71 17.67
CA TYR A 81 -22.08 -7.19 17.17
C TYR A 81 -22.24 -8.72 17.31
N ILE A 82 -21.21 -9.50 16.98
CA ILE A 82 -21.23 -10.95 17.13
C ILE A 82 -21.37 -11.37 18.60
N ASN A 83 -20.72 -10.65 19.52
CA ASN A 83 -20.74 -10.99 20.94
C ASN A 83 -22.04 -10.58 21.65
N THR A 84 -22.72 -9.54 21.18
CA THR A 84 -23.94 -9.01 21.83
C THR A 84 -25.23 -9.53 21.21
N THR A 85 -25.16 -10.28 20.11
CA THR A 85 -26.34 -10.76 19.38
C THR A 85 -26.42 -12.28 19.44
N SER A 86 -27.57 -12.82 19.83
CA SER A 86 -27.77 -14.27 20.00
C SER A 86 -27.73 -15.06 18.67
N LYS A 87 -28.14 -14.43 17.55
CA LYS A 87 -28.11 -15.01 16.21
C LYS A 87 -27.63 -13.96 15.20
N PRO A 88 -26.31 -13.71 15.13
CA PRO A 88 -25.77 -12.70 14.22
C PRO A 88 -25.93 -13.14 12.77
N ILE A 89 -26.38 -12.21 11.91
CA ILE A 89 -26.54 -12.44 10.47
C ILE A 89 -25.69 -11.40 9.73
N ALA A 90 -25.04 -11.80 8.64
CA ALA A 90 -24.24 -10.92 7.81
C ALA A 90 -24.50 -11.19 6.32
N THR A 91 -24.33 -10.16 5.49
CA THR A 91 -24.41 -10.29 4.03
C THR A 91 -23.24 -9.56 3.41
N VAL A 92 -22.48 -10.26 2.56
CA VAL A 92 -21.38 -9.68 1.78
C VAL A 92 -21.89 -9.46 0.36
N LYS A 93 -22.00 -8.20 -0.07
CA LYS A 93 -22.47 -7.82 -1.40
C LYS A 93 -21.43 -6.95 -2.10
N PHE A 94 -21.02 -7.35 -3.30
CA PHE A 94 -20.19 -6.52 -4.17
C PHE A 94 -21.06 -5.42 -4.79
N LYS A 95 -20.61 -4.17 -4.65
CA LYS A 95 -21.32 -2.98 -5.17
C LYS A 95 -20.58 -2.32 -6.35
N GLY A 96 -19.59 -2.98 -6.94
CA GLY A 96 -18.71 -2.38 -7.93
C GLY A 96 -17.58 -1.55 -7.31
N THR A 97 -16.80 -0.90 -8.17
CA THR A 97 -15.69 -0.03 -7.78
C THR A 97 -16.20 1.36 -7.45
N VAL A 98 -15.83 1.88 -6.29
CA VAL A 98 -16.12 3.28 -5.89
C VAL A 98 -14.88 4.11 -6.13
N ILE A 99 -15.03 5.22 -6.85
CA ILE A 99 -13.96 6.19 -7.17
C ILE A 99 -14.33 7.53 -6.54
N GLY A 100 -13.34 8.37 -6.24
CA GLY A 100 -13.55 9.70 -5.66
C GLY A 100 -13.60 9.69 -4.13
N ASN A 101 -12.75 8.86 -3.49
CA ASN A 101 -12.54 8.98 -2.06
C ASN A 101 -11.87 10.33 -1.75
N SER A 102 -12.67 11.27 -1.27
CA SER A 102 -12.23 12.63 -0.96
C SER A 102 -11.17 12.71 0.15
N SER A 103 -10.98 11.65 0.94
CA SER A 103 -9.88 11.57 1.90
C SER A 103 -8.56 11.07 1.29
N ALA A 104 -8.53 10.74 -0.01
CA ALA A 104 -7.32 10.34 -0.71
C ALA A 104 -6.44 11.55 -1.10
N PRO A 105 -5.10 11.38 -1.15
CA PRO A 105 -4.35 10.16 -0.82
C PRO A 105 -4.14 9.98 0.69
N MET A 106 -3.78 8.76 1.07
CA MET A 106 -3.43 8.36 2.44
C MET A 106 -2.21 7.44 2.39
N ALA A 107 -1.33 7.56 3.37
CA ALA A 107 -0.16 6.71 3.47
C ALA A 107 -0.56 5.35 4.07
N ALA A 108 -0.30 4.25 3.35
CA ALA A 108 -0.69 2.92 3.80
C ALA A 108 0.25 2.38 4.89
N SER A 109 -0.28 1.47 5.72
CA SER A 109 0.41 0.87 6.86
C SER A 109 1.68 0.10 6.49
N PHE A 110 1.71 -0.53 5.31
CA PHE A 110 2.87 -1.30 4.84
C PHE A 110 3.99 -0.42 4.26
N SER A 111 3.75 0.88 4.06
CA SER A 111 4.75 1.79 3.52
C SER A 111 5.85 2.01 4.56
N PRO A 112 7.12 1.64 4.29
CA PRO A 112 8.20 1.87 5.23
C PRO A 112 8.27 3.32 5.66
N ARG A 113 8.41 3.53 6.97
CA ARG A 113 8.52 4.86 7.57
C ARG A 113 10.00 5.19 7.79
N GLY A 114 10.35 6.45 7.58
CA GLY A 114 11.66 6.98 7.99
C GLY A 114 11.77 7.21 9.51
N PRO A 115 12.91 7.73 9.97
CA PRO A 115 14.11 8.01 9.18
C PRO A 115 14.80 6.70 8.73
N SER A 116 15.32 6.67 7.51
CA SER A 116 16.26 5.61 7.12
C SER A 116 17.52 5.76 7.96
N SER A 117 18.06 4.65 8.46
CA SER A 117 19.38 4.61 9.09
C SER A 117 20.52 5.02 8.14
N ILE A 118 20.26 4.97 6.82
CA ILE A 118 21.25 5.23 5.77
C ILE A 118 21.04 6.64 5.16
N CYS A 119 19.81 6.99 4.79
CA CYS A 119 19.48 8.28 4.14
C CYS A 119 18.13 8.86 4.64
N PRO A 120 18.14 9.76 5.63
CA PRO A 120 16.92 10.40 6.13
C PRO A 120 16.27 11.27 5.04
N GLY A 121 15.00 11.02 4.68
CA GLY A 121 14.20 12.00 3.91
C GLY A 121 13.34 11.50 2.74
N ILE A 122 13.31 10.21 2.41
CA ILE A 122 12.47 9.70 1.30
C ILE A 122 11.42 8.74 1.84
N GLY A 123 10.16 9.17 1.83
CA GLY A 123 8.99 8.34 2.14
C GLY A 123 8.29 7.84 0.86
N PRO A 124 7.76 6.61 0.82
CA PRO A 124 7.06 6.07 -0.36
C PRO A 124 5.55 6.40 -0.41
N VAL A 125 5.01 6.58 -1.64
CA VAL A 125 3.56 6.69 -1.96
C VAL A 125 2.96 5.28 -2.21
N VAL A 126 1.63 5.07 -2.24
CA VAL A 126 0.98 3.73 -2.32
C VAL A 126 -0.25 3.57 -3.24
N SER A 127 -0.38 2.33 -3.76
CA SER A 127 -1.49 1.59 -4.42
C SER A 127 -1.90 1.97 -5.85
N ILE A 128 -1.56 1.12 -6.83
CA ILE A 128 -1.95 1.28 -8.25
C ILE A 128 -2.32 -0.06 -8.93
N LEU A 129 -3.37 -0.03 -9.77
CA LEU A 129 -3.73 -1.06 -10.75
C LEU A 129 -2.74 -1.07 -11.94
N ALA A 130 -2.19 -2.24 -12.30
CA ALA A 130 -1.25 -2.36 -13.41
C ALA A 130 -1.51 -3.63 -14.25
N ALA A 131 -0.94 -3.68 -15.45
CA ALA A 131 -0.92 -4.89 -16.27
C ALA A 131 -0.13 -5.99 -15.55
N SER A 132 -0.59 -7.24 -15.63
CA SER A 132 0.11 -8.38 -15.05
C SER A 132 -0.02 -9.59 -15.95
N PRO A 133 1.09 -10.23 -16.33
CA PRO A 133 1.06 -11.42 -17.17
C PRO A 133 0.68 -12.69 -16.38
N PHE A 134 0.53 -12.60 -15.06
CA PHE A 134 0.25 -13.76 -14.21
C PHE A 134 -1.25 -13.88 -13.89
N PRO A 135 -1.86 -15.04 -14.12
CA PRO A 135 -3.24 -15.28 -13.71
C PRO A 135 -3.36 -15.15 -12.18
N ILE A 136 -4.45 -14.51 -11.75
CA ILE A 136 -4.84 -14.30 -10.35
C ILE A 136 -4.86 -15.62 -9.54
N ASP A 137 -5.07 -16.75 -10.22
CA ASP A 137 -4.99 -18.09 -9.65
C ASP A 137 -4.14 -18.99 -10.56
N LYS A 138 -2.92 -19.33 -10.13
CA LYS A 138 -2.03 -20.26 -10.84
C LYS A 138 -2.65 -21.66 -11.05
N ARG A 139 -3.74 -22.00 -10.34
CA ARG A 139 -4.45 -23.29 -10.46
C ARG A 139 -5.76 -23.21 -11.24
N LYS A 140 -6.26 -22.02 -11.58
CA LYS A 140 -7.39 -21.84 -12.50
C LYS A 140 -6.92 -21.24 -13.81
N SER A 141 -6.54 -22.13 -14.71
CA SER A 141 -6.23 -21.89 -16.13
C SER A 141 -7.28 -21.07 -16.93
N ASN A 142 -8.45 -20.76 -16.34
CA ASN A 142 -9.56 -20.10 -17.04
C ASN A 142 -9.74 -18.60 -16.71
N SER A 143 -8.92 -17.99 -15.86
CA SER A 143 -8.96 -16.53 -15.67
C SER A 143 -8.13 -15.82 -16.73
N LYS A 144 -8.72 -15.53 -17.89
CA LYS A 144 -8.15 -14.75 -19.01
C LYS A 144 -7.98 -13.25 -18.68
N SER A 145 -7.57 -12.90 -17.47
CA SER A 145 -7.36 -11.49 -17.12
C SER A 145 -5.92 -11.10 -17.44
N ASN A 146 -5.74 -10.18 -18.39
CA ASN A 146 -4.45 -9.56 -18.71
C ASN A 146 -4.04 -8.48 -17.68
N PHE A 147 -4.86 -8.26 -16.65
CA PHE A 147 -4.72 -7.22 -15.64
C PHE A 147 -4.84 -7.79 -14.23
N ASN A 148 -4.11 -7.19 -13.30
CA ASN A 148 -4.18 -7.54 -11.88
C ASN A 148 -4.12 -6.29 -11.00
N VAL A 149 -4.82 -6.33 -9.87
CA VAL A 149 -4.75 -5.27 -8.85
C VAL A 149 -3.74 -5.72 -7.80
N MET A 150 -2.73 -4.89 -7.56
CA MET A 150 -1.71 -5.16 -6.55
C MET A 150 -1.45 -3.89 -5.73
N SER A 151 -1.03 -4.08 -4.48
CA SER A 151 -0.66 -3.00 -3.57
C SER A 151 0.79 -3.16 -3.14
N GLY A 152 1.54 -2.05 -3.10
CA GLY A 152 2.96 -2.07 -2.76
C GLY A 152 3.65 -0.77 -3.13
N THR A 153 4.77 -0.48 -2.47
CA THR A 153 5.67 0.61 -2.88
C THR A 153 6.30 0.33 -4.25
N SER A 154 6.44 -0.96 -4.60
CA SER A 154 6.80 -1.42 -5.95
C SER A 154 5.86 -0.93 -7.05
N MET A 155 4.61 -0.59 -6.73
CA MET A 155 3.65 -0.05 -7.71
C MET A 155 3.78 1.47 -7.83
N SER A 156 4.18 2.15 -6.77
CA SER A 156 4.40 3.60 -6.76
C SER A 156 5.73 4.01 -7.39
N CYS A 157 6.75 3.17 -7.26
CA CYS A 157 8.05 3.37 -7.91
C CYS A 157 7.92 3.63 -9.43
N PRO A 158 7.25 2.78 -10.23
CA PRO A 158 7.09 3.03 -11.66
C PRO A 158 6.23 4.26 -11.99
N HIS A 159 5.37 4.74 -11.08
CA HIS A 159 4.67 6.03 -11.26
C HIS A 159 5.63 7.20 -11.19
N LEU A 160 6.47 7.24 -10.15
CA LEU A 160 7.50 8.27 -10.04
C LEU A 160 8.51 8.18 -11.18
N SER A 161 8.89 6.97 -11.61
CA SER A 161 9.75 6.79 -12.79
C SER A 161 9.11 7.30 -14.07
N GLY A 162 7.81 7.07 -14.28
CA GLY A 162 7.05 7.60 -15.41
C GLY A 162 6.98 9.13 -15.39
N ILE A 163 6.70 9.72 -14.23
CA ILE A 163 6.70 11.18 -14.04
C ILE A 163 8.10 11.75 -14.34
N ALA A 164 9.16 11.14 -13.79
CA ALA A 164 10.53 11.55 -14.04
C ALA A 164 10.90 11.48 -15.53
N ALA A 165 10.45 10.44 -16.25
CA ALA A 165 10.67 10.31 -17.69
C ALA A 165 9.93 11.40 -18.48
N LEU A 166 8.69 11.73 -18.13
CA LEU A 166 7.93 12.82 -18.75
C LEU A 166 8.57 14.18 -18.51
N LEU A 167 9.05 14.42 -17.29
CA LEU A 167 9.79 15.64 -16.96
C LEU A 167 11.10 15.72 -17.73
N LYS A 168 11.86 14.61 -17.84
CA LYS A 168 13.09 14.57 -18.65
C LYS A 168 12.82 14.80 -20.14
N SER A 169 11.67 14.33 -20.65
CA SER A 169 11.27 14.60 -22.04
C SER A 169 10.92 16.06 -22.26
N SER A 170 10.33 16.73 -21.27
CA SER A 170 9.91 18.14 -21.36
C SER A 170 11.05 19.11 -21.08
N HIS A 171 12.02 18.68 -20.26
CA HIS A 171 13.23 19.41 -19.87
C HIS A 171 14.48 18.55 -20.11
N PRO A 172 14.94 18.42 -21.36
CA PRO A 172 16.03 17.51 -21.73
C PRO A 172 17.37 17.84 -21.07
N ASP A 173 17.57 19.07 -20.63
CA ASP A 173 18.76 19.60 -19.96
C ASP A 173 18.77 19.36 -18.44
N TRP A 174 17.61 19.10 -17.82
CA TRP A 174 17.55 18.87 -16.38
C TRP A 174 18.36 17.66 -15.93
N SER A 175 19.11 17.84 -14.86
CA SER A 175 19.80 16.74 -14.18
C SER A 175 18.80 15.80 -13.47
N PRO A 176 19.22 14.58 -13.09
CA PRO A 176 18.41 13.73 -12.21
C PRO A 176 18.04 14.41 -10.88
N ALA A 177 18.92 15.26 -10.35
CA ALA A 177 18.69 16.01 -9.13
C ALA A 177 17.65 17.13 -9.33
N ALA A 178 17.71 17.86 -10.45
CA ALA A 178 16.69 18.85 -10.81
C ALA A 178 15.31 18.21 -10.95
N ILE A 179 15.20 17.06 -11.63
CA ILE A 179 13.94 16.32 -11.75
C ILE A 179 13.41 15.88 -10.39
N LYS A 180 14.28 15.29 -9.55
CA LYS A 180 13.91 14.89 -8.19
C LYS A 180 13.43 16.10 -7.37
N SER A 181 14.16 17.22 -7.44
CA SER A 181 13.80 18.45 -6.75
C SER A 181 12.43 18.95 -7.21
N ALA A 182 12.20 19.02 -8.52
CA ALA A 182 10.93 19.50 -9.09
C ALA A 182 9.74 18.67 -8.59
N ILE A 183 9.87 17.34 -8.56
CA ILE A 183 8.84 16.45 -8.01
C ILE A 183 8.61 16.71 -6.52
N MET A 184 9.68 16.89 -5.74
CA MET A 184 9.59 17.09 -4.28
C MET A 184 9.02 18.46 -3.91
N THR A 185 9.52 19.55 -4.49
CA THR A 185 9.13 20.92 -4.09
C THR A 185 7.72 21.29 -4.54
N THR A 186 7.16 20.57 -5.50
CA THR A 186 5.80 20.78 -6.02
C THR A 186 4.80 19.75 -5.54
N ALA A 187 5.23 18.79 -4.71
CA ALA A 187 4.35 17.79 -4.12
C ALA A 187 3.31 18.44 -3.19
N GLU A 188 2.14 17.81 -3.09
CA GLU A 188 1.03 18.27 -2.27
C GLU A 188 1.00 17.51 -0.94
N VAL A 189 0.92 18.26 0.16
CA VAL A 189 0.81 17.70 1.51
C VAL A 189 -0.64 17.58 2.00
N VAL A 190 -1.59 17.93 1.13
CA VAL A 190 -3.02 17.89 1.39
C VAL A 190 -3.74 16.88 0.49
N ASN A 191 -4.85 16.36 0.98
CA ASN A 191 -5.76 15.48 0.25
C ASN A 191 -6.74 16.29 -0.61
N GLN A 192 -7.64 15.58 -1.31
CA GLN A 192 -8.65 16.19 -2.18
C GLN A 192 -9.61 17.16 -1.47
N LYS A 193 -9.68 17.16 -0.13
CA LYS A 193 -10.45 18.14 0.68
C LYS A 193 -9.63 19.35 1.12
N GLY A 194 -8.36 19.45 0.72
CA GLY A 194 -7.44 20.46 1.25
C GLY A 194 -7.04 20.22 2.72
N GLN A 195 -7.28 19.03 3.26
CA GLN A 195 -6.86 18.64 4.61
C GLN A 195 -5.51 17.94 4.55
N PRO A 196 -4.69 17.94 5.62
CA PRO A 196 -3.41 17.21 5.63
C PRO A 196 -3.59 15.75 5.20
N ILE A 197 -2.67 15.24 4.38
CA ILE A 197 -2.61 13.81 4.06
C ILE A 197 -2.48 13.02 5.36
N THR A 198 -3.27 11.96 5.51
CA THR A 198 -3.26 11.13 6.71
C THR A 198 -2.49 9.83 6.49
N ASP A 199 -2.15 9.15 7.58
CA ASP A 199 -1.65 7.78 7.57
C ASP A 199 -2.78 6.76 7.80
N GLU A 200 -2.42 5.48 7.99
CA GLU A 200 -3.34 4.38 8.23
C GLU A 200 -4.19 4.53 9.48
N THR A 201 -3.85 5.45 10.39
CA THR A 201 -4.57 5.73 11.64
C THR A 201 -5.56 6.90 11.50
N LEU A 202 -5.67 7.48 10.29
CA LEU A 202 -6.41 8.72 10.00
C LEU A 202 -5.85 9.96 10.72
N GLN A 203 -4.62 9.89 11.22
CA GLN A 203 -3.91 11.05 11.77
C GLN A 203 -3.05 11.70 10.67
N PRO A 204 -2.72 13.00 10.79
CA PRO A 204 -1.81 13.66 9.86
C PRO A 204 -0.51 12.88 9.69
N ALA A 205 -0.17 12.54 8.45
CA ALA A 205 1.02 11.78 8.14
C ALA A 205 2.28 12.63 8.38
N SER A 206 3.27 12.02 9.03
CA SER A 206 4.57 12.68 9.23
C SER A 206 5.38 12.78 7.94
N VAL A 207 6.39 13.64 7.91
CA VAL A 207 7.38 13.69 6.82
C VAL A 207 8.08 12.33 6.61
N PHE A 208 8.20 11.52 7.66
CA PHE A 208 8.75 10.16 7.55
C PHE A 208 7.81 9.17 6.87
N ALA A 209 6.52 9.50 6.80
CA ALA A 209 5.50 8.68 6.16
C ALA A 209 5.32 9.03 4.68
N ILE A 210 5.35 10.31 4.33
CA ILE A 210 5.00 10.79 2.97
C ILE A 210 6.11 11.57 2.27
N GLY A 211 7.26 11.77 2.92
CA GLY A 211 8.33 12.61 2.38
C GLY A 211 7.83 14.03 2.12
N ALA A 212 8.04 14.51 0.89
CA ALA A 212 7.56 15.83 0.47
C ALA A 212 6.05 15.88 0.17
N GLY A 213 5.35 14.74 0.11
CA GLY A 213 3.91 14.66 -0.16
C GLY A 213 3.57 13.84 -1.40
N HIS A 214 2.34 14.02 -1.89
CA HIS A 214 1.84 13.38 -3.10
C HIS A 214 2.33 14.11 -4.35
N PRO A 215 2.92 13.43 -5.36
CA PRO A 215 3.46 14.10 -6.53
C PRO A 215 2.37 14.81 -7.34
N ASN A 216 2.65 16.03 -7.80
CA ASN A 216 1.83 16.76 -8.76
C ASN A 216 2.61 16.93 -10.07
N PRO A 217 2.43 16.05 -11.07
CA PRO A 217 3.22 16.08 -12.31
C PRO A 217 3.07 17.38 -13.09
N SER A 218 1.87 17.97 -13.08
CA SER A 218 1.59 19.23 -13.78
C SER A 218 2.36 20.40 -13.17
N LYS A 219 2.40 20.51 -11.85
CA LYS A 219 3.22 21.53 -11.16
C LYS A 219 4.71 21.24 -11.27
N ALA A 220 5.12 19.96 -11.21
CA ALA A 220 6.52 19.56 -11.33
C ALA A 220 7.13 19.92 -12.70
N ASN A 221 6.31 20.13 -13.73
CA ASN A 221 6.78 20.57 -15.04
C ASN A 221 7.22 22.05 -15.06
N ASP A 222 6.77 22.86 -14.11
CA ASP A 222 7.23 24.23 -13.93
C ASP A 222 7.39 24.55 -12.44
N PRO A 223 8.48 24.06 -11.81
CA PRO A 223 8.68 24.15 -10.37
C PRO A 223 9.12 25.54 -9.90
N GLY A 224 9.42 26.46 -10.83
CA GLY A 224 10.06 27.75 -10.57
C GLY A 224 11.53 27.61 -10.15
N LEU A 225 11.80 26.94 -9.03
CA LEU A 225 13.14 26.71 -8.49
C LEU A 225 13.41 25.22 -8.27
N VAL A 226 14.67 24.83 -8.51
CA VAL A 226 15.17 23.48 -8.24
C VAL A 226 16.44 23.53 -7.40
N TYR A 227 16.58 22.56 -6.49
CA TYR A 227 17.79 22.31 -5.72
C TYR A 227 18.69 21.36 -6.52
N GLU A 228 19.63 21.95 -7.25
CA GLU A 228 20.58 21.21 -8.09
C GLU A 228 21.73 20.64 -7.26
N ILE A 229 22.18 19.43 -7.60
CA ILE A 229 23.38 18.81 -7.03
C ILE A 229 24.10 18.01 -8.11
N LYS A 230 25.42 18.21 -8.24
CA LYS A 230 26.24 17.51 -9.23
C LYS A 230 26.71 16.16 -8.69
N PRO A 231 27.05 15.19 -9.55
CA PRO A 231 27.62 13.92 -9.12
C PRO A 231 28.81 14.06 -8.15
N LEU A 232 29.69 15.04 -8.36
CA LEU A 232 30.85 15.29 -7.50
C LEU A 232 30.48 15.80 -6.10
N ASP A 233 29.33 16.45 -5.95
CA ASP A 233 28.85 16.95 -4.65
C ASP A 233 28.41 15.80 -3.72
N TYR A 234 28.17 14.60 -4.26
CA TYR A 234 27.93 13.40 -3.45
C TYR A 234 29.21 12.87 -2.79
N ILE A 235 30.41 13.20 -3.31
CA ILE A 235 31.67 12.72 -2.74
C ILE A 235 31.89 13.27 -1.32
N PRO A 236 31.81 14.59 -1.06
CA PRO A 236 31.87 15.12 0.30
C PRO A 236 30.82 14.52 1.25
N TYR A 237 29.61 14.24 0.75
CA TYR A 237 28.57 13.58 1.54
C TYR A 237 28.98 12.17 1.97
N LEU A 238 29.52 11.36 1.05
CA LEU A 238 30.02 10.02 1.36
C LEU A 238 31.24 10.07 2.30
N CYS A 239 32.17 10.99 2.08
CA CYS A 239 33.30 11.21 3.00
C CYS A 239 32.82 11.58 4.41
N GLY A 240 31.80 12.43 4.54
CA GLY A 240 31.19 12.79 5.83
C GLY A 240 30.46 11.64 6.53
N LYS A 241 30.18 10.55 5.82
CA LYS A 241 29.65 9.28 6.37
C LYS A 241 30.76 8.27 6.71
N ASN A 242 32.02 8.69 6.69
CA ASN A 242 33.21 7.85 6.90
C ASN A 242 33.37 6.71 5.88
N TYR A 243 32.86 6.88 4.65
CA TYR A 243 33.23 5.99 3.54
C TYR A 243 34.69 6.21 3.15
N THR A 244 35.43 5.12 2.93
CA THR A 244 36.82 5.17 2.47
C THR A 244 36.88 5.43 0.97
N ASP A 245 38.03 5.88 0.46
CA ASP A 245 38.26 6.02 -0.99
C ASP A 245 38.01 4.72 -1.74
N ARG A 246 38.29 3.56 -1.11
CA ARG A 246 37.96 2.25 -1.68
C ARG A 246 36.45 2.04 -1.79
N HIS A 247 35.66 2.48 -0.81
CA HIS A 247 34.20 2.38 -0.87
C HIS A 247 33.62 3.34 -1.91
N VAL A 248 34.13 4.57 -1.98
CA VAL A 248 33.69 5.57 -2.96
C VAL A 248 34.09 5.16 -4.38
N GLY A 249 35.30 4.62 -4.56
CA GLY A 249 35.83 4.15 -5.84
C GLY A 249 35.06 3.00 -6.49
N VAL A 250 34.24 2.26 -5.72
CA VAL A 250 33.32 1.24 -6.27
C VAL A 250 32.02 1.86 -6.81
N LEU A 251 31.70 3.09 -6.40
CA LEU A 251 30.47 3.82 -6.78
C LEU A 251 30.70 4.86 -7.89
N SER A 252 31.93 5.35 -8.03
CA SER A 252 32.33 6.30 -9.08
C SER A 252 32.77 5.54 -10.33
N VAL A 253 31.91 5.53 -11.35
CA VAL A 253 32.23 5.09 -12.72
C VAL A 253 32.80 6.25 -13.51
#